data_AF-A0A2A2N918-F1
#
_entry.id   AF-A0A2A2N918-F1
#
_cell.length_a   1.000
_cell.length_b   1.000
_cell.length_c   1.000
_cell.angle_alpha   90.00
_cell.angle_beta   90.00
_cell.angle_gamma   90.00
#
_symmetry.space_group_name_H-M   'P 1'
#
loop_
_entity.id
_entity.type
_entity.pdbx_description
1 polymer ?
#
loop_
_entity_poly.entity_id
_entity_poly.type
_entity_poly.pdbx_seq_one_letter_code
_entity_poly.pdbx_strand_id
1 'polypeptide(L)'
;MRVSPARRRRWNNILILGIIVFMVILNAPTLIKTYLVEEPVDPYPNLLRSDHEVSAIYFSGWELEKQNGQWQSNIKANIPVQEIVTRWQSLEGTELTSEQYDNLKSQLSSPESIEIWYQDLEEPQRVTFYRLGDFWLFKNWQDKWIAISVDGNYIMPK
;
A
#
# COMPACT_ATOMS: atom_id res chain seq x y z
N MET A 1 -17.94 23.13 -64.74
CA MET A 1 -18.74 23.42 -63.53
C MET A 1 -17.88 24.15 -62.50
N ARG A 2 -18.13 25.45 -62.26
CA ARG A 2 -17.44 26.22 -61.20
C ARG A 2 -18.09 25.87 -59.86
N VAL A 3 -17.35 25.17 -59.02
CA VAL A 3 -17.80 24.77 -57.69
C VAL A 3 -17.99 26.02 -56.83
N SER A 4 -19.18 26.22 -56.26
CA SER A 4 -19.52 27.42 -55.49
C SER A 4 -18.57 27.60 -54.29
N PRO A 5 -18.21 28.85 -53.95
CA PRO A 5 -17.22 29.15 -52.89
C PRO A 5 -17.58 28.56 -51.52
N ALA A 6 -18.87 28.34 -51.24
CA ALA A 6 -19.35 27.67 -50.03
C ALA A 6 -18.95 26.19 -49.93
N ARG A 7 -18.86 25.47 -51.08
CA ARG A 7 -18.49 24.05 -51.11
C ARG A 7 -16.99 23.86 -50.87
N ARG A 8 -16.14 24.78 -51.37
CA ARG A 8 -14.69 24.79 -51.09
C ARG A 8 -14.36 24.98 -49.61
N ARG A 9 -15.12 25.84 -48.91
CA ARG A 9 -14.95 26.10 -47.47
C ARG A 9 -15.26 24.87 -46.60
N ARG A 10 -16.30 24.10 -46.97
CA ARG A 10 -16.64 22.81 -46.31
C ARG A 10 -15.55 21.77 -46.49
N TRP A 11 -14.97 21.65 -47.69
CA TRP A 11 -13.86 20.73 -47.95
C TRP A 11 -12.60 21.11 -47.17
N ASN A 12 -12.32 22.41 -47.00
CA ASN A 12 -11.19 22.86 -46.20
C ASN A 12 -11.37 22.51 -44.71
N ASN A 13 -12.59 22.67 -44.17
CA ASN A 13 -12.89 22.27 -42.79
C ASN A 13 -12.77 20.75 -42.58
N ILE A 14 -13.18 19.95 -43.58
CA ILE A 14 -13.03 18.48 -43.54
C ILE A 14 -11.56 18.08 -43.60
N LEU A 15 -10.73 18.75 -44.41
CA LEU A 15 -9.28 18.51 -44.45
C LEU A 15 -8.61 18.88 -43.12
N ILE A 16 -8.97 20.02 -42.53
CA ILE A 16 -8.46 20.43 -41.21
C ILE A 16 -8.87 19.43 -40.14
N LEU A 17 -10.14 19.00 -40.11
CA LEU A 17 -10.63 17.99 -39.17
C LEU A 17 -9.88 16.66 -39.33
N GLY A 18 -9.64 16.23 -40.58
CA GLY A 18 -8.87 15.04 -40.89
C GLY A 18 -7.42 15.12 -40.38
N ILE A 19 -6.77 16.27 -40.55
CA ILE A 19 -5.40 16.49 -40.05
C ILE A 19 -5.36 16.47 -38.51
N ILE A 20 -6.34 17.09 -37.84
CA ILE A 20 -6.42 17.09 -36.37
C ILE A 20 -6.63 15.66 -35.85
N VAL A 21 -7.57 14.91 -36.42
CA VAL A 21 -7.83 13.51 -36.04
C VAL A 21 -6.60 12.65 -36.29
N PHE A 22 -5.92 12.82 -37.41
CA PHE A 22 -4.69 12.10 -37.73
C PHE A 22 -3.55 12.41 -36.74
N MET A 23 -3.39 13.68 -36.37
CA MET A 23 -2.39 14.11 -35.39
C MET A 23 -2.67 13.55 -33.99
N VAL A 24 -3.95 13.44 -33.60
CA VAL A 24 -4.38 12.81 -32.35
C VAL A 24 -4.13 11.30 -32.40
N ILE A 25 -4.46 10.60 -33.48
CA ILE A 25 -4.22 9.15 -33.60
C ILE A 25 -2.73 8.81 -33.55
N LEU A 26 -1.86 9.62 -34.18
CA LEU A 26 -0.41 9.41 -34.13
C LEU A 26 0.18 9.66 -32.73
N ASN A 27 -0.42 10.54 -31.91
CA ASN A 27 0.04 10.85 -30.55
C ASN A 27 -0.79 10.18 -29.43
N ALA A 28 -1.88 9.50 -29.74
CA ALA A 28 -2.68 8.78 -28.75
C ALA A 28 -1.88 7.70 -27.99
N PRO A 29 -0.93 6.94 -28.62
CA PRO A 29 -0.15 5.94 -27.90
C PRO A 29 0.76 6.51 -26.80
N THR A 30 1.21 7.76 -26.94
CA THR A 30 2.08 8.40 -25.93
C THR A 30 1.28 8.95 -24.75
N LEU A 31 0.05 9.39 -24.97
CA LEU A 31 -0.88 9.85 -23.93
C LEU A 31 -1.42 8.69 -23.07
N ILE A 32 -1.64 7.52 -23.67
CA ILE A 32 -2.08 6.32 -22.94
C ILE A 32 -0.96 5.78 -22.05
N LYS A 33 0.30 5.81 -22.53
CA LYS A 33 1.46 5.33 -21.77
C LYS A 33 1.72 6.10 -20.49
N THR A 34 1.36 7.38 -20.42
CA THR A 34 1.60 8.21 -19.22
C THR A 34 0.67 7.87 -18.06
N TYR A 35 -0.50 7.28 -18.35
CA TYR A 35 -1.46 6.81 -17.34
C TYR A 35 -1.33 5.31 -17.01
N LEU A 36 -0.60 4.56 -17.84
CA LEU A 36 -0.28 3.13 -17.66
C LEU A 36 1.17 2.91 -17.19
N VAL A 37 1.83 3.95 -16.67
CA VAL A 37 3.07 3.75 -15.93
C VAL A 37 2.68 3.07 -14.63
N GLU A 38 2.74 1.75 -14.63
CA GLU A 38 2.73 0.95 -13.40
C GLU A 38 3.78 1.57 -12.48
N GLU A 39 3.34 2.10 -11.34
CA GLU A 39 4.26 2.54 -10.29
C GLU A 39 5.25 1.39 -10.03
N PRO A 40 6.55 1.68 -9.85
CA PRO A 40 7.53 0.64 -9.61
C PRO A 40 7.02 -0.24 -8.47
N VAL A 41 6.68 -1.49 -8.81
CA VAL A 41 6.14 -2.46 -7.85
C VAL A 41 7.24 -2.68 -6.84
N ASP A 42 7.08 -2.09 -5.66
CA ASP A 42 7.98 -2.32 -4.54
C ASP A 42 7.97 -3.83 -4.28
N PRO A 43 9.09 -4.54 -4.48
CA PRO A 43 9.14 -5.98 -4.26
C PRO A 43 8.91 -6.34 -2.80
N TYR A 44 9.08 -5.38 -1.88
CA TYR A 44 8.92 -5.57 -0.44
C TYR A 44 8.01 -4.49 0.17
N PRO A 45 6.68 -4.55 -0.07
CA PRO A 45 5.76 -3.59 0.50
C PRO A 45 5.86 -3.52 2.03
N ASN A 46 5.83 -2.28 2.53
CA ASN A 46 5.76 -2.00 3.97
C ASN A 46 4.43 -2.49 4.57
N LEU A 47 4.50 -2.98 5.81
CA LEU A 47 3.33 -3.38 6.58
C LEU A 47 2.48 -2.17 6.98
N LEU A 48 3.16 -1.17 7.54
CA LEU A 48 2.56 0.06 8.03
C LEU A 48 2.58 1.14 6.95
N ARG A 49 1.73 2.13 7.14
CA ARG A 49 1.68 3.32 6.31
C ARG A 49 2.96 4.13 6.51
N SER A 50 3.64 4.45 5.41
CA SER A 50 4.82 5.31 5.41
C SER A 50 4.49 6.80 5.24
N ASP A 51 3.24 7.12 4.90
CA ASP A 51 2.75 8.48 4.67
C ASP A 51 2.28 9.20 5.95
N HIS A 52 2.16 8.47 7.07
CA HIS A 52 1.73 9.02 8.36
C HIS A 52 2.65 8.55 9.50
N GLU A 53 2.78 9.39 10.53
CA GLU A 53 3.56 9.04 11.72
C GLU A 53 2.71 8.21 12.68
N VAL A 54 3.22 7.08 13.15
CA VAL A 54 2.53 6.24 14.17
C VAL A 54 2.46 6.99 15.49
N SER A 55 1.25 7.06 16.07
CA SER A 55 0.97 7.70 17.36
C SER A 55 0.70 6.69 18.48
N ALA A 56 0.10 5.53 18.17
CA ALA A 56 -0.11 4.47 19.13
C ALA A 56 -0.18 3.08 18.47
N ILE A 57 0.13 2.04 19.25
CA ILE A 57 0.00 0.64 18.89
C ILE A 57 -0.73 -0.08 20.02
N TYR A 58 -1.84 -0.75 19.68
CA TYR A 58 -2.63 -1.54 20.62
C TYR A 58 -2.74 -3.00 20.20
N PHE A 59 -2.33 -3.91 21.07
CA PHE A 59 -2.34 -5.34 20.78
C PHE A 59 -2.55 -6.18 22.04
N SER A 60 -3.61 -6.98 22.11
CA SER A 60 -3.81 -7.98 23.18
C SER A 60 -3.60 -7.43 24.61
N GLY A 61 -4.05 -6.20 24.87
CA GLY A 61 -3.90 -5.50 26.16
C GLY A 61 -2.59 -4.72 26.33
N TRP A 62 -1.70 -4.76 25.34
CA TRP A 62 -0.55 -3.85 25.26
C TRP A 62 -0.97 -2.51 24.68
N GLU A 63 -0.46 -1.47 25.30
CA GLU A 63 -0.69 -0.09 24.92
C GLU A 63 0.69 0.55 24.76
N LEU A 64 1.04 0.98 23.56
CA LEU A 64 2.23 1.77 23.28
C LEU A 64 1.76 3.09 22.71
N GLU A 65 1.99 4.19 23.41
CA GLU A 65 1.47 5.51 23.03
C GLU A 65 2.57 6.56 23.05
N LYS A 66 2.54 7.44 22.06
CA LYS A 66 3.43 8.60 22.02
C LYS A 66 2.77 9.77 22.77
N GLN A 67 3.21 10.03 23.99
CA GLN A 67 2.74 11.14 24.81
C GLN A 67 3.86 12.18 24.99
N ASN A 68 3.57 13.45 24.67
CA ASN A 68 4.55 14.55 24.73
C ASN A 68 5.88 14.25 24.00
N GLY A 69 5.80 13.53 22.87
CA GLY A 69 6.96 13.14 22.08
C GLY A 69 7.75 11.93 22.61
N GLN A 70 7.36 11.35 23.75
CA GLN A 70 7.98 10.16 24.32
C GLN A 70 7.04 8.95 24.25
N TRP A 71 7.59 7.79 23.87
CA TRP A 71 6.85 6.54 23.88
C TRP A 71 6.69 6.02 25.31
N GLN A 72 5.45 5.82 25.71
CA GLN A 72 5.06 5.18 26.97
C GLN A 72 4.39 3.86 26.68
N SER A 73 4.48 2.93 27.63
CA SER A 73 3.75 1.67 27.53
C SER A 73 3.34 1.13 28.89
N ASN A 74 2.24 0.39 28.89
CA ASN A 74 1.79 -0.38 30.05
C ASN A 74 2.56 -1.70 30.23
N ILE A 75 3.41 -2.10 29.28
CA ILE A 75 4.18 -3.35 29.33
C ILE A 75 5.56 -3.17 29.97
N LYS A 76 6.01 -4.19 30.71
CA LYS A 76 7.38 -4.26 31.22
C LYS A 76 8.27 -5.03 30.25
N ALA A 77 8.59 -4.41 29.12
CA ALA A 77 9.51 -5.00 28.16
C ALA A 77 10.97 -4.84 28.62
N ASN A 78 11.82 -5.81 28.25
CA ASN A 78 13.27 -5.73 28.47
C ASN A 78 13.99 -4.84 27.44
N ILE A 79 13.27 -4.37 26.42
CA ILE A 79 13.74 -3.45 25.38
C ILE A 79 12.97 -2.13 25.46
N PRO A 80 13.59 -0.99 25.08
CA PRO A 80 12.89 0.29 25.04
C PRO A 80 11.64 0.24 24.16
N VAL A 81 10.54 0.82 24.63
CA VAL A 81 9.26 0.88 23.89
C VAL A 81 9.45 1.47 22.49
N GLN A 82 10.27 2.51 22.37
CA GLN A 82 10.56 3.13 21.08
C GLN A 82 11.24 2.18 20.10
N GLU A 83 12.07 1.26 20.58
CA GLU A 83 12.69 0.24 19.73
C GLU A 83 11.64 -0.74 19.19
N ILE A 84 10.67 -1.16 20.02
CA ILE A 84 9.55 -2.00 19.60
C ILE A 84 8.78 -1.30 18.46
N VAL A 85 8.40 -0.03 18.66
CA VAL A 85 7.67 0.73 17.63
C VAL A 85 8.49 0.87 16.34
N THR A 86 9.79 1.12 16.46
CA THR A 86 10.68 1.25 15.30
C THR A 86 10.74 -0.06 14.51
N ARG A 87 10.82 -1.21 15.20
CA ARG A 87 10.79 -2.53 14.57
C ARG A 87 9.48 -2.80 13.85
N TRP A 88 8.34 -2.38 14.39
CA TRP A 88 7.04 -2.45 13.71
C TRP A 88 6.99 -1.58 12.45
N GLN A 89 7.52 -0.36 12.53
CA GLN A 89 7.57 0.57 11.39
C GLN A 89 8.50 0.10 10.28
N SER A 90 9.56 -0.64 10.60
CA SER A 90 10.51 -1.19 9.62
C SER A 90 10.08 -2.52 9.01
N LEU A 91 8.88 -3.03 9.31
CA LEU A 91 8.42 -4.30 8.76
C LEU A 91 8.07 -4.15 7.28
N GLU A 92 8.87 -4.79 6.45
CA GLU A 92 8.66 -5.01 5.02
C GLU A 92 8.64 -6.52 4.75
N GLY A 93 7.89 -6.94 3.73
CA GLY A 93 7.69 -8.35 3.45
C GLY A 93 7.42 -8.64 1.99
N THR A 94 7.51 -9.90 1.61
CA THR A 94 7.24 -10.35 0.24
C THR A 94 5.74 -10.42 0.01
N GLU A 95 5.24 -9.74 -1.02
CA GLU A 95 3.83 -9.85 -1.43
C GLU A 95 3.50 -11.27 -1.92
N LEU A 96 2.37 -11.81 -1.45
CA LEU A 96 1.86 -13.10 -1.92
C LEU A 96 0.96 -12.91 -3.13
N THR A 97 1.10 -13.80 -4.10
CA THR A 97 0.09 -13.96 -5.15
C THR A 97 -1.16 -14.64 -4.59
N SER A 98 -2.29 -14.47 -5.27
CA SER A 98 -3.55 -15.13 -4.88
C SER A 98 -3.42 -16.65 -4.79
N GLU A 99 -2.67 -17.27 -5.71
CA GLU A 99 -2.41 -18.71 -5.71
C GLU A 99 -1.61 -19.15 -4.47
N GLN A 100 -0.58 -18.40 -4.08
CA GLN A 100 0.20 -18.67 -2.87
C GLN A 100 -0.66 -18.55 -1.61
N TYR A 101 -1.51 -17.51 -1.55
CA TYR A 101 -2.45 -17.32 -0.44
C TYR A 101 -3.44 -18.49 -0.33
N ASP A 102 -4.05 -18.91 -1.44
CA ASP A 102 -5.02 -20.00 -1.46
C ASP A 102 -4.42 -21.33 -0.99
N ASN A 103 -3.16 -21.60 -1.34
CA ASN A 103 -2.42 -22.77 -0.85
C ASN A 103 -2.17 -22.72 0.67
N LEU A 104 -1.93 -21.53 1.22
CA LEU A 104 -1.68 -21.33 2.66
C LEU A 104 -2.96 -21.27 3.49
N LYS A 105 -4.11 -20.97 2.89
CA LYS A 105 -5.39 -20.73 3.58
C LYS A 105 -5.79 -21.82 4.57
N SER A 106 -5.46 -23.09 4.26
CA SER A 106 -5.72 -24.23 5.14
C SER A 106 -4.91 -24.21 6.46
N GLN A 107 -3.78 -23.52 6.48
CA GLN A 107 -2.87 -23.41 7.61
C GLN A 107 -3.11 -22.13 8.45
N LEU A 108 -3.88 -21.18 7.91
CA LEU A 108 -4.21 -19.91 8.56
C LEU A 108 -5.29 -20.12 9.65
N SER A 109 -4.89 -20.75 10.74
CA SER A 109 -5.72 -20.92 11.94
C SER A 109 -5.38 -19.83 12.96
N SER A 110 -6.40 -19.20 13.56
CA SER A 110 -6.25 -18.15 14.57
C SER A 110 -5.74 -16.80 14.04
N PRO A 111 -6.61 -15.97 13.43
CA PRO A 111 -6.24 -14.60 13.09
C PRO A 111 -6.02 -13.78 14.36
N GLU A 112 -4.95 -13.00 14.37
CA GLU A 112 -4.67 -11.97 15.36
C GLU A 112 -4.83 -10.59 14.72
N SER A 113 -5.13 -9.56 15.52
CA SER A 113 -5.22 -8.19 15.03
C SER A 113 -4.56 -7.21 15.97
N ILE A 114 -3.86 -6.24 15.37
CA ILE A 114 -3.20 -5.12 16.02
C ILE A 114 -3.75 -3.81 15.44
N GLU A 115 -4.02 -2.85 16.31
CA GLU A 115 -4.46 -1.52 15.91
C GLU A 115 -3.27 -0.57 15.92
N ILE A 116 -3.05 0.10 14.78
CA ILE A 116 -2.00 1.08 14.59
C ILE A 116 -2.66 2.43 14.38
N TRP A 117 -2.50 3.32 15.33
CA TRP A 117 -2.96 4.68 15.24
C TRP A 117 -1.88 5.57 14.66
N TYR A 118 -2.31 6.55 13.88
CA TYR A 118 -1.44 7.52 13.24
C TYR A 118 -1.79 8.93 13.70
N GLN A 119 -0.86 9.85 13.57
CA GLN A 119 -1.17 11.27 13.66
C GLN A 119 -2.06 11.66 12.47
N ASP A 120 -3.01 12.57 12.73
CA ASP A 120 -3.91 13.14 11.73
C ASP A 120 -4.91 12.16 11.06
N LEU A 121 -5.05 10.94 11.59
CA LEU A 121 -6.09 9.98 11.18
C LEU A 121 -7.09 9.72 12.31
N GLU A 122 -8.38 9.73 11.97
CA GLU A 122 -9.47 9.46 12.92
C GLU A 122 -9.63 7.95 13.21
N GLU A 123 -9.24 7.09 12.27
CA GLU A 123 -9.37 5.64 12.40
C GLU A 123 -8.00 4.94 12.42
N PRO A 124 -7.83 3.89 13.25
CA PRO A 124 -6.62 3.09 13.23
C PRO A 124 -6.58 2.18 12.01
N GLN A 125 -5.36 1.90 11.53
CA GLN A 125 -5.14 0.74 10.68
C GLN A 125 -5.24 -0.53 11.53
N ARG A 126 -6.21 -1.39 11.21
CA ARG A 126 -6.30 -2.73 11.78
C ARG A 126 -5.49 -3.69 10.92
N VAL A 127 -4.31 -4.07 11.39
CA VAL A 127 -3.50 -5.10 10.74
C VAL A 127 -3.97 -6.45 11.25
N THR A 128 -4.36 -7.35 10.34
CA THR A 128 -4.63 -8.76 10.66
C THR A 128 -3.43 -9.61 10.29
N PHE A 129 -3.05 -10.54 11.14
CA PHE A 129 -1.92 -11.42 10.88
C PHE A 129 -2.13 -12.84 11.40
N TYR A 130 -1.35 -13.76 10.84
CA TYR A 130 -1.32 -15.18 11.18
C TYR A 130 0.12 -15.59 11.46
N ARG A 131 0.32 -16.32 12.56
CA ARG A 131 1.64 -16.87 12.92
C ARG A 131 1.79 -18.26 12.28
N LEU A 132 2.72 -18.40 11.35
CA LEU A 132 3.14 -19.71 10.83
C LEU A 132 4.50 -20.07 11.44
N GLY A 133 4.99 -21.29 11.17
CA GLY A 133 6.23 -21.80 11.76
C GLY A 133 7.47 -21.00 11.37
N ASP A 134 7.60 -20.69 10.08
CA ASP A 134 8.82 -20.09 9.50
C ASP A 134 8.70 -18.57 9.25
N PHE A 135 7.48 -18.06 9.13
CA PHE A 135 7.18 -16.67 8.83
C PHE A 135 5.80 -16.31 9.36
N TRP A 136 5.51 -15.01 9.42
CA TRP A 136 4.17 -14.53 9.75
C TRP A 136 3.56 -13.90 8.50
N LEU A 137 2.26 -14.14 8.33
CA LEU A 137 1.50 -13.57 7.22
C LEU A 137 0.72 -12.37 7.73
N PHE A 138 0.90 -11.22 7.11
CA PHE A 138 0.23 -9.98 7.50
C PHE A 138 -0.61 -9.43 6.35
N LYS A 139 -1.72 -8.78 6.69
CA LYS A 139 -2.43 -7.89 5.78
C LYS A 139 -1.93 -6.47 5.98
N ASN A 140 -1.30 -5.88 4.96
CA ASN A 140 -0.78 -4.53 5.04
C ASN A 140 -1.87 -3.46 4.85
N TRP A 141 -1.46 -2.18 4.93
CA TRP A 141 -2.36 -1.03 4.75
C TRP A 141 -2.96 -0.90 3.34
N GLN A 142 -2.37 -1.56 2.35
CA GLN A 142 -2.83 -1.59 0.95
C GLN A 142 -3.71 -2.82 0.65
N ASP A 143 -4.20 -3.51 1.68
CA ASP A 143 -4.96 -4.76 1.57
C ASP A 143 -4.22 -5.94 0.93
N LYS A 144 -2.89 -5.87 0.83
CA LYS A 144 -2.03 -6.94 0.32
C LYS A 144 -1.61 -7.89 1.43
N TRP A 145 -1.54 -9.18 1.09
CA TRP A 145 -0.97 -10.19 1.97
C TRP A 145 0.54 -10.25 1.79
N ILE A 146 1.28 -10.06 2.87
CA ILE A 146 2.75 -10.02 2.85
C ILE A 146 3.31 -11.04 3.85
N ALA A 147 4.31 -11.81 3.44
CA ALA A 147 5.04 -12.71 4.31
C ALA A 147 6.28 -12.01 4.88
N ILE A 148 6.41 -12.04 6.20
CA ILE A 148 7.52 -11.43 6.92
C ILE A 148 8.16 -12.48 7.81
N SER A 149 9.44 -12.77 7.58
CA SER A 149 10.24 -13.66 8.42
C SER A 149 10.81 -12.89 9.60
N VAL A 150 10.11 -12.92 10.73
CA VAL A 150 10.55 -12.31 11.98
C VAL A 150 10.53 -13.33 13.12
N ASP A 151 11.52 -13.26 14.00
CA ASP A 151 11.44 -13.97 15.28
C ASP A 151 10.26 -13.38 16.06
N GLY A 152 9.43 -14.21 16.69
CA GLY A 152 8.28 -13.72 17.44
C GLY A 152 8.67 -12.69 18.50
N ASN A 153 9.84 -12.84 19.12
CA ASN A 153 10.36 -11.92 20.14
C ASN A 153 10.93 -10.61 19.56
N TYR A 154 11.01 -10.50 18.23
CA TYR A 154 11.53 -9.31 17.58
C TYR A 154 10.53 -8.15 17.66
N ILE A 155 9.25 -8.42 17.41
CA ILE A 155 8.17 -7.43 17.42
C ILE A 155 7.20 -7.58 18.59
N MET A 156 7.21 -8.75 19.25
CA MET A 156 6.42 -9.00 20.46
C MET A 156 7.34 -8.94 21.69
N PRO A 157 7.16 -7.95 22.59
CA PRO A 157 7.82 -7.94 23.90
C PRO A 157 7.55 -9.23 24.70
N LYS A 158 8.59 -9.71 25.39
CA LYS A 158 8.51 -10.80 26.38
C LYS A 158 8.04 -10.29 27.73
#